data_AF-A0A7W6WU69-F1
#
_entry.id   AF-A0A7W6WU69-F1
#
_cell.length_a   1.000
_cell.length_b   1.000
_cell.length_c   1.000
_cell.angle_alpha   90.00
_cell.angle_beta   90.00
_cell.angle_gamma   90.00
#
_symmetry.space_group_name_H-M   'P 1'
#
loop_
_entity.id
_entity.type
_entity.pdbx_description
1 polymer ?
#
loop_
_entity_poly.entity_id
_entity_poly.type
_entity_poly.pdbx_seq_one_letter_code
_entity_poly.pdbx_strand_id
1 'polypeptide(L)'
;MTANLILVLTALALIPYAVPALMPTWRWWLATTCIFGGMLAALWTEHWIVSSRLNYNEGPGGGIGVAFWALVTSSFATGVVVRGCTLLFAACGLRLRYVLAIGILGFAIVPALIVVESWWHDWKRRPASEACRSTTFHVTIANAALSIPAASFWNIYLGRTSGQDAYYLEQGVSLREFCGVNDDGKRPVKATKIWLRLRSFGLVTPPLCTGPVADWARTYCDAHETARRGGDDKLDFPLNIYVFAPDEVIPGEFGGARSTYQDSLKATPQSGDVYVTSDASSGTEPLTFRCHQISTDYWCGAFYPWRDGAHLGYTFQSPREEIAARGGRIDAETRKLLSGFEPH
;
A
#
# COMPACT_ATOMS: atom_id res chain seq x y z
N MET A 1 9.49 30.45 18.46
CA MET A 1 8.97 29.13 18.88
C MET A 1 9.99 28.01 18.72
N THR A 2 10.78 27.98 17.65
CA THR A 2 11.79 26.92 17.39
C THR A 2 12.86 26.78 18.49
N ALA A 3 13.38 27.89 19.04
CA ALA A 3 14.41 27.84 20.09
C ALA A 3 13.95 27.15 21.39
N ASN A 4 12.73 27.43 21.86
CA ASN A 4 12.18 26.81 23.07
C ASN A 4 11.92 25.32 22.88
N LEU A 5 11.48 24.92 21.67
CA LEU A 5 11.27 23.51 21.34
C LEU A 5 12.57 22.72 21.35
N ILE A 6 13.65 23.26 20.76
CA ILE A 6 14.97 22.61 20.75
C ILE A 6 15.50 22.43 22.19
N LEU A 7 15.34 23.45 23.03
CA LEU A 7 15.76 23.38 24.43
C LEU A 7 15.00 22.29 25.21
N VAL A 8 13.68 22.21 25.02
CA VAL A 8 12.84 21.17 25.63
C VAL A 8 13.25 19.78 25.16
N LEU A 9 13.43 19.57 23.85
CA LEU A 9 13.86 18.28 23.29
C LEU A 9 15.25 17.88 23.79
N THR A 10 16.17 18.85 23.90
CA THR A 10 17.52 18.60 24.43
C THR A 10 17.47 18.21 25.89
N ALA A 11 16.68 18.89 26.72
CA ALA A 11 16.53 18.56 28.13
C ALA A 11 15.90 17.17 28.32
N LEU A 12 14.87 16.87 27.51
CA LEU A 12 14.15 15.61 27.53
C LEU A 12 14.99 14.42 27.05
N ALA A 13 16.04 14.67 26.27
CA ALA A 13 17.06 13.67 25.92
C ALA A 13 18.18 13.58 26.97
N LEU A 14 18.71 14.72 27.38
CA LEU A 14 19.90 14.82 28.23
C LEU A 14 19.64 14.33 29.65
N ILE A 15 18.51 14.69 30.25
CA ILE A 15 18.23 14.33 31.65
C ILE A 15 18.09 12.79 31.79
N PRO A 16 17.25 12.09 30.99
CA PRO A 16 17.15 10.64 31.09
C PRO A 16 18.44 9.90 30.76
N TYR A 17 19.27 10.44 29.85
CA TYR A 17 20.60 9.91 29.58
C TYR A 17 21.55 10.07 30.78
N ALA A 18 21.59 11.27 31.36
CA ALA A 18 22.52 11.62 32.43
C ALA A 18 22.29 10.82 33.71
N VAL A 19 21.03 10.53 34.04
CA VAL A 19 20.65 9.78 35.26
C VAL A 19 21.43 8.45 35.38
N PRO A 20 21.36 7.49 34.45
CA PRO A 20 22.17 6.27 34.53
C PRO A 20 23.65 6.52 34.20
N ALA A 21 23.98 7.48 33.31
CA ALA A 21 25.36 7.76 32.90
C ALA A 21 26.26 8.25 34.05
N LEU A 22 25.68 8.94 35.04
CA LEU A 22 26.42 9.53 36.16
C LEU A 22 26.49 8.64 37.41
N MET A 23 25.90 7.43 37.39
CA MET A 23 25.84 6.58 38.58
C MET A 23 27.23 6.09 39.01
N PRO A 24 27.66 6.28 40.27
CA PRO A 24 29.06 6.12 40.65
C PRO A 24 29.55 4.66 40.69
N THR A 25 28.66 3.71 40.94
CA THR A 25 29.02 2.28 41.14
C THR A 25 28.01 1.36 40.46
N TRP A 26 28.38 0.08 40.27
CA TRP A 26 27.49 -0.97 39.76
C TRP A 26 26.18 -1.10 40.54
N ARG A 27 26.21 -0.93 41.88
CA ARG A 27 25.02 -1.02 42.73
C ARG A 27 24.00 0.07 42.39
N TRP A 28 24.47 1.31 42.29
CA TRP A 28 23.62 2.45 41.94
C TRP A 28 23.13 2.35 40.50
N TRP A 29 24.00 1.99 39.56
CA TRP A 29 23.61 1.79 38.17
C TRP A 29 22.54 0.70 38.00
N LEU A 30 22.69 -0.45 38.66
CA LEU A 30 21.70 -1.53 38.65
C LEU A 30 20.37 -1.07 39.27
N ALA A 31 20.41 -0.43 40.44
CA ALA A 31 19.21 0.07 41.11
C ALA A 31 18.44 1.08 40.23
N THR A 32 19.15 2.05 39.66
CA THR A 32 18.57 3.02 38.72
C THR A 32 17.99 2.34 37.49
N THR A 33 18.72 1.38 36.91
CA THR A 33 18.25 0.62 35.73
C THR A 33 16.98 -0.16 36.03
N CYS A 34 16.93 -0.87 37.16
CA CYS A 34 15.75 -1.64 37.56
C CYS A 34 14.55 -0.75 37.85
N ILE A 35 14.72 0.35 38.59
CA ILE A 35 13.61 1.24 38.99
C ILE A 35 13.08 2.00 37.77
N PHE A 36 13.93 2.78 37.09
CA PHE A 36 13.48 3.61 35.98
C PHE A 36 13.21 2.79 34.72
N GLY A 37 14.03 1.77 34.44
CA GLY A 37 13.79 0.85 33.32
C GLY A 37 12.52 0.02 33.52
N GLY A 38 12.25 -0.44 34.74
CA GLY A 38 10.99 -1.11 35.08
C GLY A 38 9.77 -0.20 34.90
N MET A 39 9.86 1.06 35.33
CA MET A 39 8.81 2.06 35.11
C MET A 39 8.57 2.34 33.62
N LEU A 40 9.63 2.54 32.82
CA LEU A 40 9.51 2.75 31.37
C LEU A 40 8.93 1.51 30.67
N ALA A 41 9.35 0.31 31.06
CA ALA A 41 8.81 -0.94 30.52
C ALA A 41 7.32 -1.11 30.85
N ALA A 42 6.91 -0.75 32.07
CA ALA A 42 5.50 -0.77 32.46
C ALA A 42 4.66 0.21 31.62
N LEU A 43 5.15 1.44 31.39
CA LEU A 43 4.47 2.43 30.54
C LEU A 43 4.33 1.95 29.08
N TRP A 44 5.38 1.36 28.49
CA TRP A 44 5.30 0.77 27.15
C TRP A 44 4.35 -0.41 27.08
N THR A 45 4.29 -1.23 28.13
CA THR A 45 3.36 -2.35 28.24
C THR A 45 1.91 -1.86 28.30
N GLU A 46 1.63 -0.83 29.11
CA GLU A 46 0.31 -0.20 29.13
C GLU A 46 -0.07 0.40 27.77
N HIS A 47 0.85 1.16 27.14
CA HIS A 47 0.60 1.72 25.82
C HIS A 47 0.29 0.62 24.80
N TRP A 48 1.06 -0.47 24.78
CA TRP A 48 0.83 -1.62 23.90
C TRP A 48 -0.53 -2.28 24.15
N ILE A 49 -0.92 -2.50 25.41
CA ILE A 49 -2.22 -3.09 25.77
C ILE A 49 -3.37 -2.18 25.30
N VAL A 50 -3.23 -0.87 25.45
CA VAL A 50 -4.24 0.10 25.03
C VAL A 50 -4.32 0.18 23.50
N SER A 51 -3.17 0.26 22.82
CA SER A 51 -3.11 0.41 21.35
C SER A 51 -3.51 -0.86 20.59
N SER A 52 -3.43 -2.03 21.24
CA SER A 52 -3.87 -3.30 20.67
C SER A 52 -5.40 -3.49 20.67
N ARG A 53 -6.19 -2.58 21.24
CA ARG A 53 -7.66 -2.69 21.26
C ARG A 53 -8.25 -2.31 19.90
N LEU A 54 -9.20 -3.12 19.40
CA LEU A 54 -9.87 -2.92 18.10
C LEU A 54 -10.50 -1.53 17.87
N ASN A 55 -10.88 -0.83 18.95
CA ASN A 55 -11.50 0.50 18.89
C ASN A 55 -10.54 1.65 19.23
N TYR A 56 -9.24 1.37 19.36
CA TYR A 56 -8.27 2.39 19.67
C TYR A 56 -8.00 3.26 18.45
N ASN A 57 -8.38 4.53 18.54
CA ASN A 57 -8.06 5.55 17.56
C ASN A 57 -7.24 6.63 18.26
N GLU A 58 -5.95 6.70 17.92
CA GLU A 58 -5.06 7.71 18.48
C GLU A 58 -5.14 8.99 17.63
N GLY A 59 -5.42 10.11 18.27
CA GLY A 59 -5.33 11.42 17.62
C GLY A 59 -3.88 11.83 17.34
N PRO A 60 -3.65 12.89 16.56
CA PRO A 60 -2.29 13.38 16.26
C PRO A 60 -1.47 13.72 17.51
N GLY A 61 -2.12 14.10 18.62
CA GLY A 61 -1.45 14.35 19.89
C GLY A 61 -0.83 13.11 20.54
N GLY A 62 -1.41 11.92 20.32
CA GLY A 62 -0.88 10.69 20.89
C GLY A 62 0.41 10.23 20.22
N GLY A 63 0.50 10.34 18.88
CA GLY A 63 1.75 10.09 18.15
C GLY A 63 2.90 10.99 18.60
N ILE A 64 2.62 12.27 18.89
CA ILE A 64 3.60 13.19 19.48
C ILE A 64 4.04 12.69 20.88
N GLY A 65 3.09 12.27 21.71
CA GLY A 65 3.36 11.69 23.02
C GLY A 65 4.26 10.45 22.95
N VAL A 66 3.97 9.53 22.03
CA VAL A 66 4.80 8.33 21.77
C VAL A 66 6.21 8.73 21.36
N ALA A 67 6.38 9.73 20.49
CA ALA A 67 7.70 10.22 20.09
C ALA A 67 8.51 10.79 21.27
N PHE A 68 7.87 11.56 22.17
CA PHE A 68 8.52 12.05 23.39
C PHE A 68 8.95 10.89 24.30
N TRP A 69 8.09 9.90 24.51
CA TRP A 69 8.43 8.73 25.32
C TRP A 69 9.53 7.87 24.68
N ALA A 70 9.52 7.72 23.36
CA ALA A 70 10.58 7.04 22.63
C ALA A 70 11.93 7.76 22.81
N LEU A 71 11.95 9.10 22.77
CA LEU A 71 13.14 9.90 23.04
C LEU A 71 13.66 9.70 24.47
N VAL A 72 12.80 9.77 25.49
CA VAL A 72 13.17 9.50 26.90
C VAL A 72 13.73 8.08 27.05
N THR A 73 13.03 7.09 26.50
CA THR A 73 13.38 5.66 26.64
C THR A 73 14.72 5.36 25.98
N SER A 74 14.91 5.80 24.73
CA SER A 74 16.16 5.61 23.99
C SER A 74 17.34 6.32 24.66
N SER A 75 17.12 7.53 25.17
CA SER A 75 18.14 8.29 25.91
C SER A 75 18.56 7.57 27.19
N PHE A 76 17.60 7.11 27.99
CA PHE A 76 17.86 6.35 29.21
C PHE A 76 18.59 5.03 28.92
N ALA A 77 18.09 4.25 27.96
CA ALA A 77 18.72 2.98 27.55
C ALA A 77 20.16 3.18 27.08
N THR A 78 20.42 4.24 26.30
CA THR A 78 21.77 4.60 25.85
C THR A 78 22.66 4.94 27.05
N GLY A 79 22.17 5.73 28.01
CA GLY A 79 22.92 6.05 29.22
C GLY A 79 23.22 4.83 30.10
N VAL A 80 22.27 3.87 30.19
CA VAL A 80 22.48 2.57 30.86
C VAL A 80 23.60 1.79 30.19
N VAL A 81 23.56 1.62 28.87
CA VAL A 81 24.58 0.88 28.11
C VAL A 81 25.96 1.55 28.22
N VAL A 82 26.02 2.87 28.00
CA VAL A 82 27.26 3.65 28.08
C VAL A 82 27.87 3.54 29.49
N ARG A 83 27.05 3.63 30.55
CA ARG A 83 27.56 3.48 31.91
C ARG A 83 28.02 2.07 32.22
N GLY A 84 27.25 1.05 31.82
CA GLY A 84 27.65 -0.35 32.00
C GLY A 84 29.00 -0.64 31.35
N CYS A 85 29.19 -0.19 30.10
CA CYS A 85 30.46 -0.31 29.39
C CYS A 85 31.60 0.45 30.10
N THR A 86 31.37 1.69 30.55
CA THR A 86 32.42 2.46 31.23
C THR A 86 32.81 1.89 32.59
N LEU A 87 31.86 1.36 33.36
CA LEU A 87 32.13 0.66 34.62
C LEU A 87 32.90 -0.65 34.36
N LEU A 88 32.55 -1.38 33.30
CA LEU A 88 33.26 -2.58 32.89
C LEU A 88 34.71 -2.27 32.49
N PHE A 89 34.92 -1.27 31.64
CA PHE A 89 36.26 -0.87 31.23
C PHE A 89 37.09 -0.28 32.37
N ALA A 90 36.47 0.46 33.30
CA ALA A 90 37.14 0.94 34.50
C ALA A 90 37.61 -0.23 35.37
N ALA A 91 36.81 -1.28 35.51
CA ALA A 91 37.21 -2.51 36.20
C ALA A 91 38.39 -3.23 35.50
N CYS A 92 38.54 -3.05 34.17
CA CYS A 92 39.69 -3.53 33.40
C CYS A 92 40.90 -2.57 33.40
N GLY A 93 40.89 -1.49 34.19
CA GLY A 93 42.03 -0.57 34.33
C GLY A 93 42.09 0.59 33.33
N LEU A 94 40.98 0.88 32.62
CA LEU A 94 40.93 2.02 31.70
C LEU A 94 41.04 3.36 32.46
N ARG A 95 41.87 4.30 31.96
CA ARG A 95 42.04 5.63 32.58
C ARG A 95 40.74 6.44 32.53
N LEU A 96 40.48 7.20 33.61
CA LEU A 96 39.27 8.03 33.78
C LEU A 96 38.96 8.96 32.59
N ARG A 97 39.99 9.51 31.92
CA ARG A 97 39.81 10.39 30.74
C ARG A 97 39.04 9.71 29.60
N TYR A 98 39.25 8.41 29.39
CA TYR A 98 38.57 7.66 28.33
C TYR A 98 37.14 7.31 28.75
N VAL A 99 36.91 7.06 30.04
CA VAL A 99 35.56 6.89 30.60
C VAL A 99 34.71 8.14 30.38
N LEU A 100 35.27 9.33 30.65
CA LEU A 100 34.60 10.61 30.40
C LEU A 100 34.33 10.83 28.90
N ALA A 101 35.31 10.53 28.04
CA ALA A 101 35.14 10.66 26.59
C ALA A 101 34.01 9.75 26.05
N ILE A 102 33.94 8.49 26.50
CA ILE A 102 32.87 7.55 26.15
C ILE A 102 31.52 8.08 26.64
N GLY A 103 31.46 8.65 27.84
CA GLY A 103 30.24 9.26 28.39
C GLY A 103 29.72 10.47 27.59
N ILE A 104 30.62 11.31 27.06
CA ILE A 104 30.21 12.45 26.23
C ILE A 104 29.82 11.98 24.81
N LEU A 105 30.62 11.10 24.20
CA LEU A 105 30.35 10.55 22.87
C LEU A 105 29.06 9.71 22.84
N GLY A 106 28.77 9.00 23.93
CA GLY A 106 27.54 8.21 24.07
C GLY A 106 26.26 9.04 23.98
N PHE A 107 26.28 10.29 24.46
CA PHE A 107 25.13 11.19 24.33
C PHE A 107 24.89 11.60 22.87
N ALA A 108 25.95 11.80 22.10
CA ALA A 108 25.85 12.15 20.68
C ALA A 108 25.23 11.04 19.81
N ILE A 109 25.20 9.79 20.29
CA ILE A 109 24.56 8.66 19.61
C ILE A 109 23.02 8.76 19.71
N VAL A 110 22.48 9.39 20.75
CA VAL A 110 21.02 9.47 20.97
C VAL A 110 20.30 10.19 19.82
N PRO A 111 20.71 11.41 19.39
CA PRO A 111 20.15 12.03 18.19
C PRO A 111 20.36 11.17 16.92
N ALA A 112 21.50 10.49 16.81
CA ALA A 112 21.81 9.67 15.64
C ALA A 112 20.84 8.48 15.51
N LEU A 113 20.46 7.82 16.60
CA LEU A 113 19.50 6.70 16.55
C LEU A 113 18.13 7.14 16.02
N ILE A 114 17.64 8.30 16.46
CA ILE A 114 16.34 8.85 16.05
C ILE A 114 16.39 9.31 14.59
N VAL A 115 17.46 10.02 14.21
CA VAL A 115 17.64 10.48 12.84
C VAL A 115 17.83 9.29 11.90
N VAL A 116 18.58 8.25 12.29
CA VAL A 116 18.81 7.08 11.43
C VAL A 116 17.50 6.35 11.15
N GLU A 117 16.60 6.20 12.11
CA GLU A 117 15.31 5.55 11.87
C GLU A 117 14.42 6.36 10.93
N SER A 118 14.33 7.68 11.11
CA SER A 118 13.58 8.54 10.19
C SER A 118 14.19 8.54 8.79
N TRP A 119 15.51 8.65 8.70
CA TRP A 119 16.25 8.62 7.44
C TRP A 119 16.13 7.27 6.75
N TRP A 120 16.09 6.17 7.51
CA TRP A 120 15.86 4.83 7.00
C TRP A 120 14.43 4.66 6.48
N HIS A 121 13.43 5.20 7.19
CA HIS A 121 12.05 5.21 6.72
C HIS A 121 11.89 6.06 5.45
N ASP A 122 12.48 7.25 5.40
CA ASP A 122 12.47 8.11 4.22
C ASP A 122 13.19 7.45 3.05
N TRP A 123 14.35 6.82 3.32
CA TRP A 123 15.09 6.04 2.34
C TRP A 123 14.27 4.86 1.83
N LYS A 124 13.51 4.16 2.68
CA LYS A 124 12.58 3.11 2.26
C LYS A 124 11.41 3.66 1.45
N ARG A 125 10.90 4.85 1.79
CA ARG A 125 9.79 5.54 1.10
C ARG A 125 10.20 6.34 -0.13
N ARG A 126 11.49 6.37 -0.48
CA ARG A 126 11.99 7.08 -1.66
C ARG A 126 11.18 6.71 -2.91
N PRO A 127 10.86 7.67 -3.79
CA PRO A 127 10.16 7.36 -5.03
C PRO A 127 10.99 6.40 -5.89
N ALA A 128 10.32 5.75 -6.85
CA ALA A 128 11.00 5.01 -7.90
C ALA A 128 11.87 5.96 -8.76
N SER A 129 12.88 5.39 -9.43
CA SER A 129 13.75 6.14 -10.35
C SER A 129 12.94 6.75 -11.51
N GLU A 130 13.45 7.81 -12.12
CA GLU A 130 12.78 8.40 -13.29
C GLU A 130 12.68 7.43 -14.46
N ALA A 131 13.70 6.59 -14.64
CA ALA A 131 13.68 5.50 -15.62
C ALA A 131 12.52 4.53 -15.35
N CYS A 132 12.33 4.09 -14.11
CA CYS A 132 11.22 3.24 -13.71
C CYS A 132 9.85 3.92 -13.90
N ARG A 133 9.71 5.22 -13.58
CA ARG A 133 8.43 5.94 -13.71
C ARG A 133 8.02 6.23 -15.15
N SER A 134 8.97 6.28 -16.06
CA SER A 134 8.73 6.52 -17.50
C SER A 134 8.71 5.24 -18.33
N THR A 135 8.98 4.09 -17.73
CA THR A 135 9.03 2.82 -18.44
C THR A 135 7.64 2.25 -18.73
N THR A 136 7.59 1.37 -19.73
CA THR A 136 6.44 0.52 -20.03
C THR A 136 6.81 -0.91 -19.71
N PHE A 137 6.00 -1.56 -18.89
CA PHE A 137 6.22 -2.92 -18.43
C PHE A 137 5.57 -3.92 -19.39
N HIS A 138 6.36 -4.88 -19.88
CA HIS A 138 5.86 -6.00 -20.65
C HIS A 138 5.38 -7.09 -19.69
N VAL A 139 4.07 -7.23 -19.57
CA VAL A 139 3.42 -8.17 -18.65
C VAL A 139 2.69 -9.24 -19.43
N THR A 140 2.92 -10.50 -19.10
CA THR A 140 2.23 -11.64 -19.69
C THR A 140 1.31 -12.27 -18.65
N ILE A 141 0.04 -12.47 -19.01
CA ILE A 141 -0.99 -13.10 -18.17
C ILE A 141 -1.56 -14.27 -18.94
N ALA A 142 -1.43 -15.49 -18.39
CA ALA A 142 -1.58 -16.72 -19.18
C ALA A 142 -0.66 -16.63 -20.42
N ASN A 143 -1.21 -16.46 -21.63
CA ASN A 143 -0.43 -16.19 -22.85
C ASN A 143 -0.73 -14.82 -23.48
N ALA A 144 -1.57 -13.99 -22.84
CA ALA A 144 -1.85 -12.64 -23.31
C ALA A 144 -0.72 -11.69 -22.89
N ALA A 145 -0.15 -10.96 -23.85
CA ALA A 145 0.88 -9.95 -23.60
C ALA A 145 0.28 -8.55 -23.54
N LEU A 146 0.71 -7.73 -22.57
CA LEU A 146 0.27 -6.36 -22.36
C LEU A 146 1.48 -5.46 -22.07
N SER A 147 1.41 -4.23 -22.57
CA SER A 147 2.34 -3.13 -22.37
C SER A 147 1.74 -2.14 -21.39
N ILE A 148 2.13 -2.23 -20.12
CA ILE A 148 1.52 -1.51 -19.01
C ILE A 148 2.42 -0.33 -18.61
N PRO A 149 1.99 0.93 -18.74
CA PRO A 149 2.79 2.06 -18.28
C PRO A 149 2.93 2.04 -16.75
N ALA A 150 4.00 2.64 -16.23
CA ALA A 150 4.19 2.88 -14.80
C ALA A 150 3.22 3.93 -14.23
N ALA A 151 1.93 3.65 -14.32
CA ALA A 151 0.85 4.53 -13.90
C ALA A 151 0.19 4.01 -12.62
N SER A 152 -0.21 4.96 -11.75
CA SER A 152 -0.72 4.66 -10.41
C SER A 152 -1.94 3.74 -10.39
N PHE A 153 -2.67 3.66 -11.49
CA PHE A 153 -3.94 2.94 -11.56
C PHE A 153 -3.87 1.45 -11.82
N TRP A 154 -2.68 0.92 -11.96
CA TRP A 154 -2.43 -0.49 -12.09
C TRP A 154 -2.00 -1.12 -10.78
N ASN A 155 -2.56 -2.29 -10.50
CA ASN A 155 -2.02 -3.24 -9.55
C ASN A 155 -1.65 -4.51 -10.32
N ILE A 156 -0.43 -5.00 -10.13
CA ILE A 156 0.10 -6.19 -10.82
C ILE A 156 0.35 -7.28 -9.79
N TYR A 157 -0.18 -8.47 -10.02
CA TYR A 157 -0.08 -9.61 -9.10
C TYR A 157 0.82 -10.67 -9.70
N LEU A 158 1.86 -11.09 -8.97
CA LEU A 158 2.80 -12.11 -9.43
C LEU A 158 2.58 -13.49 -8.80
N GLY A 159 1.80 -13.57 -7.74
CA GLY A 159 1.48 -14.81 -7.04
C GLY A 159 -0.01 -15.18 -7.09
N ARG A 160 -0.38 -16.27 -6.41
CA ARG A 160 -1.70 -16.89 -6.54
C ARG A 160 -2.78 -16.25 -5.67
N THR A 161 -2.39 -15.54 -4.61
CA THR A 161 -3.31 -15.10 -3.54
C THR A 161 -2.99 -13.72 -2.97
N SER A 162 -4.05 -13.06 -2.50
CA SER A 162 -4.02 -11.89 -1.61
C SER A 162 -3.33 -10.61 -2.11
N GLY A 163 -3.47 -9.53 -1.34
CA GLY A 163 -2.77 -8.27 -1.56
C GLY A 163 -1.26 -8.31 -1.24
N GLN A 164 -0.73 -9.42 -0.70
CA GLN A 164 0.70 -9.54 -0.39
C GLN A 164 1.56 -9.73 -1.65
N ASP A 165 1.01 -10.39 -2.67
CA ASP A 165 1.67 -10.60 -3.96
C ASP A 165 1.42 -9.46 -4.96
N ALA A 166 0.80 -8.37 -4.49
CA ALA A 166 0.36 -7.25 -5.31
C ALA A 166 1.40 -6.12 -5.31
N TYR A 167 1.76 -5.70 -6.51
CA TYR A 167 2.52 -4.49 -6.77
C TYR A 167 1.57 -3.36 -7.11
N TYR A 168 1.39 -2.44 -6.16
CA TYR A 168 0.53 -1.26 -6.28
C TYR A 168 1.34 -0.12 -6.90
N LEU A 169 1.14 0.15 -8.20
CA LEU A 169 1.99 1.12 -8.90
C LEU A 169 1.78 2.57 -8.41
N GLU A 170 0.69 2.85 -7.69
CA GLU A 170 0.49 4.13 -6.99
C GLU A 170 1.49 4.37 -5.85
N GLN A 171 2.04 3.30 -5.26
CA GLN A 171 2.94 3.40 -4.13
C GLN A 171 4.39 3.38 -4.62
N GLY A 172 5.14 4.47 -4.37
CA GLY A 172 6.53 4.58 -4.83
C GLY A 172 7.44 3.44 -4.37
N VAL A 173 7.18 2.87 -3.18
CA VAL A 173 7.89 1.69 -2.67
C VAL A 173 7.59 0.45 -3.53
N SER A 174 6.31 0.19 -3.79
CA SER A 174 5.86 -0.99 -4.51
C SER A 174 6.24 -0.92 -5.99
N LEU A 175 6.11 0.25 -6.63
CA LEU A 175 6.61 0.49 -7.99
C LEU A 175 8.12 0.23 -8.10
N ARG A 176 8.91 0.69 -7.12
CA ARG A 176 10.36 0.45 -7.10
C ARG A 176 10.71 -1.02 -6.94
N GLU A 177 9.99 -1.75 -6.07
CA GLU A 177 10.16 -3.18 -5.91
C GLU A 177 9.81 -3.93 -7.20
N PHE A 178 8.70 -3.55 -7.86
CA PHE A 178 8.32 -4.10 -9.16
C PHE A 178 9.40 -3.85 -10.23
N CYS A 179 9.94 -2.63 -10.28
CA CYS A 179 11.04 -2.27 -11.18
C CYS A 179 12.33 -3.06 -10.90
N GLY A 180 12.60 -3.40 -9.64
CA GLY A 180 13.70 -4.30 -9.27
C GLY A 180 13.51 -5.72 -9.82
N VAL A 181 12.28 -6.21 -9.88
CA VAL A 181 11.94 -7.53 -10.45
C VAL A 181 12.10 -7.55 -11.98
N ASN A 182 11.75 -6.44 -12.65
CA ASN A 182 11.69 -6.37 -14.10
C ASN A 182 12.83 -5.59 -14.78
N ASP A 183 13.85 -5.19 -14.01
CA ASP A 183 15.00 -4.39 -14.48
C ASP A 183 14.54 -3.12 -15.24
N ASP A 184 13.70 -2.31 -14.58
CA ASP A 184 13.12 -1.07 -15.10
C ASP A 184 12.39 -1.27 -16.46
N GLY A 185 11.69 -2.40 -16.61
CA GLY A 185 10.92 -2.76 -17.80
C GLY A 185 11.69 -3.52 -18.88
N LYS A 186 13.00 -3.75 -18.71
CA LYS A 186 13.82 -4.50 -19.68
C LYS A 186 13.51 -5.99 -19.71
N ARG A 187 12.94 -6.54 -18.63
CA ARG A 187 12.59 -7.94 -18.53
C ARG A 187 11.07 -8.08 -18.50
N PRO A 188 10.49 -8.96 -19.35
CA PRO A 188 9.09 -9.26 -19.28
C PRO A 188 8.76 -9.96 -17.95
N VAL A 189 7.56 -9.72 -17.44
CA VAL A 189 7.08 -10.29 -16.19
C VAL A 189 5.86 -11.14 -16.45
N LYS A 190 5.86 -12.37 -15.93
CA LYS A 190 4.65 -13.20 -15.90
C LYS A 190 3.82 -12.82 -14.67
N ALA A 191 2.65 -12.24 -14.90
CA ALA A 191 1.69 -11.93 -13.87
C ALA A 191 0.54 -12.94 -13.87
N THR A 192 0.03 -13.26 -12.69
CA THR A 192 -1.19 -14.06 -12.54
C THR A 192 -2.43 -13.21 -12.78
N LYS A 193 -2.33 -11.90 -12.50
CA LYS A 193 -3.42 -10.95 -12.62
C LYS A 193 -2.92 -9.51 -12.72
N ILE A 194 -3.68 -8.68 -13.42
CA ILE A 194 -3.63 -7.23 -13.29
C ILE A 194 -5.00 -6.69 -12.89
N TRP A 195 -5.00 -5.53 -12.25
CA TRP A 195 -6.19 -4.82 -11.85
C TRP A 195 -6.05 -3.34 -12.15
N LEU A 196 -6.96 -2.84 -12.98
CA LEU A 196 -7.20 -1.43 -13.18
C LEU A 196 -8.32 -0.97 -12.25
N ARG A 197 -8.07 0.04 -11.43
CA ARG A 197 -9.09 0.65 -10.57
C ARG A 197 -9.34 2.07 -11.04
N LEU A 198 -10.60 2.50 -11.17
CA LEU A 198 -10.92 3.89 -11.53
C LEU A 198 -10.87 4.83 -10.31
N ARG A 199 -11.27 4.32 -9.12
CA ARG A 199 -11.48 5.06 -7.87
C ARG A 199 -10.24 5.29 -6.98
N SER A 200 -9.06 4.75 -7.31
CA SER A 200 -7.93 4.74 -6.33
C SER A 200 -7.16 6.05 -6.23
N PHE A 201 -7.30 6.98 -7.18
CA PHE A 201 -6.35 8.11 -7.26
C PHE A 201 -6.95 9.33 -6.59
N GLY A 202 -6.14 9.95 -5.74
CA GLY A 202 -6.41 11.28 -5.21
C GLY A 202 -6.51 12.33 -6.32
N LEU A 203 -6.22 13.59 -6.00
CA LEU A 203 -6.40 14.74 -6.91
C LEU A 203 -5.50 14.76 -8.17
N VAL A 204 -4.77 13.68 -8.48
CA VAL A 204 -3.77 13.63 -9.55
C VAL A 204 -4.34 13.01 -10.82
N THR A 205 -4.33 13.77 -11.92
CA THR A 205 -4.72 13.31 -13.25
C THR A 205 -3.72 12.26 -13.77
N PRO A 206 -4.17 11.07 -14.22
CA PRO A 206 -3.31 10.06 -14.81
C PRO A 206 -2.55 10.58 -16.03
N PRO A 207 -1.27 10.20 -16.24
CA PRO A 207 -0.48 10.67 -17.38
C PRO A 207 -1.13 10.44 -18.75
N LEU A 208 -1.84 9.31 -18.94
CA LEU A 208 -2.55 9.04 -20.21
C LEU A 208 -3.72 10.00 -20.50
N CYS A 209 -4.18 10.72 -19.47
CA CYS A 209 -5.21 11.75 -19.57
C CYS A 209 -4.62 13.16 -19.65
N THR A 210 -3.30 13.29 -19.80
CA THR A 210 -2.63 14.57 -19.99
C THR A 210 -2.21 14.74 -21.45
N GLY A 211 -2.46 15.91 -22.02
CA GLY A 211 -2.19 16.19 -23.43
C GLY A 211 -3.23 15.58 -24.39
N PRO A 212 -2.86 15.31 -25.65
CA PRO A 212 -3.74 14.63 -26.61
C PRO A 212 -4.07 13.21 -26.15
N VAL A 213 -5.32 12.99 -25.75
CA VAL A 213 -5.79 11.67 -25.29
C VAL A 213 -6.08 10.78 -26.50
N ALA A 214 -5.45 9.60 -26.53
CA ALA A 214 -5.70 8.62 -27.57
C ALA A 214 -7.17 8.15 -27.56
N ASP A 215 -7.71 7.78 -28.72
CA ASP A 215 -9.12 7.42 -28.85
C ASP A 215 -9.55 6.23 -27.98
N TRP A 216 -8.62 5.30 -27.73
CA TRP A 216 -8.83 4.15 -26.86
C TRP A 216 -8.90 4.51 -25.36
N ALA A 217 -8.33 5.65 -24.97
CA ALA A 217 -8.26 6.13 -23.58
C ALA A 217 -9.34 7.16 -23.22
N ARG A 218 -10.01 7.75 -24.22
CA ARG A 218 -10.89 8.91 -24.04
C ARG A 218 -11.98 8.67 -23.00
N THR A 219 -12.72 7.57 -23.12
CA THR A 219 -13.82 7.23 -22.19
C THR A 219 -13.33 7.02 -20.77
N TYR A 220 -12.15 6.40 -20.59
CA TYR A 220 -11.54 6.27 -19.27
C TYR A 220 -11.22 7.64 -18.67
N CYS A 221 -10.67 8.57 -19.45
CA CYS A 221 -10.33 9.90 -18.96
C CYS A 221 -11.57 10.73 -18.59
N ASP A 222 -12.62 10.68 -19.40
CA ASP A 222 -13.90 11.32 -19.12
C ASP A 222 -14.55 10.72 -17.86
N ALA A 223 -14.50 9.40 -17.71
CA ALA A 223 -14.98 8.70 -16.53
C ALA A 223 -14.17 9.06 -15.27
N HIS A 224 -12.85 9.17 -15.37
CA HIS A 224 -11.98 9.58 -14.27
C HIS A 224 -12.29 11.00 -13.80
N GLU A 225 -12.43 11.96 -14.72
CA GLU A 225 -12.82 13.35 -14.43
C GLU A 225 -14.19 13.41 -13.74
N THR A 226 -15.15 12.58 -14.20
CA THR A 226 -16.51 12.50 -13.65
C THR A 226 -16.52 11.90 -12.25
N ALA A 227 -15.79 10.81 -12.03
CA ALA A 227 -15.63 10.17 -10.72
C ALA A 227 -15.03 11.14 -9.69
N ARG A 228 -14.02 11.93 -10.10
CA ARG A 228 -13.40 12.97 -9.26
C ARG A 228 -14.39 14.03 -8.76
N ARG A 229 -15.47 14.26 -9.50
CA ARG A 229 -16.56 15.19 -9.13
C ARG A 229 -17.70 14.52 -8.35
N GLY A 230 -17.55 13.26 -7.98
CA GLY A 230 -18.55 12.47 -7.24
C GLY A 230 -19.65 11.87 -8.12
N GLY A 231 -19.47 11.79 -9.44
CA GLY A 231 -20.46 11.31 -10.39
C GLY A 231 -20.42 9.80 -10.68
N ASP A 232 -20.11 8.97 -9.68
CA ASP A 232 -19.81 7.55 -9.89
C ASP A 232 -20.98 6.75 -10.49
N ASP A 233 -22.20 7.13 -10.18
CA ASP A 233 -23.42 6.43 -10.64
C ASP A 233 -23.67 6.66 -12.14
N LYS A 234 -22.99 7.64 -12.75
CA LYS A 234 -23.18 8.07 -14.15
C LYS A 234 -22.08 7.62 -15.10
N LEU A 235 -21.16 6.77 -14.64
CA LEU A 235 -20.02 6.34 -15.43
C LEU A 235 -20.43 5.27 -16.47
N ASP A 236 -20.29 5.55 -17.75
CA ASP A 236 -20.30 4.53 -18.83
C ASP A 236 -18.92 3.81 -18.92
N PHE A 237 -18.28 3.57 -17.77
CA PHE A 237 -16.98 2.92 -17.67
C PHE A 237 -16.91 2.03 -16.41
N PRO A 238 -16.20 0.89 -16.43
CA PRO A 238 -16.11 0.03 -15.25
C PRO A 238 -15.36 0.69 -14.09
N LEU A 239 -15.79 0.38 -12.86
CA LEU A 239 -15.11 0.81 -11.63
C LEU A 239 -13.81 0.02 -11.39
N ASN A 240 -13.81 -1.26 -11.78
CA ASN A 240 -12.67 -2.16 -11.71
C ASN A 240 -12.61 -3.01 -12.98
N ILE A 241 -11.42 -3.23 -13.50
CA ILE A 241 -11.12 -4.17 -14.58
C ILE A 241 -10.04 -5.13 -14.10
N TYR A 242 -10.22 -6.41 -14.37
CA TYR A 242 -9.32 -7.50 -14.01
C TYR A 242 -8.97 -8.29 -15.27
N VAL A 243 -7.68 -8.51 -15.51
CA VAL A 243 -7.23 -9.54 -16.46
C VAL A 243 -6.44 -10.56 -15.66
N PHE A 244 -6.76 -11.84 -15.78
CA PHE A 244 -6.17 -12.88 -14.93
C PHE A 244 -6.04 -14.23 -15.63
N ALA A 245 -5.08 -15.03 -15.17
CA ALA A 245 -4.90 -16.41 -15.58
C ALA A 245 -5.73 -17.33 -14.67
N PRO A 246 -6.81 -17.97 -15.16
CA PRO A 246 -7.79 -18.65 -14.31
C PRO A 246 -7.20 -19.79 -13.46
N ASP A 247 -6.20 -20.51 -13.97
CA ASP A 247 -5.55 -21.61 -13.26
C ASP A 247 -4.50 -21.15 -12.22
N GLU A 248 -4.06 -19.90 -12.33
CA GLU A 248 -3.01 -19.33 -11.49
C GLU A 248 -3.57 -18.50 -10.34
N VAL A 249 -4.86 -18.16 -10.35
CA VAL A 249 -5.53 -17.38 -9.30
C VAL A 249 -6.49 -18.23 -8.48
N ILE A 250 -6.71 -17.90 -7.20
CA ILE A 250 -7.80 -18.50 -6.40
C ILE A 250 -9.11 -17.73 -6.65
N PRO A 251 -10.10 -18.29 -7.35
CA PRO A 251 -11.30 -17.55 -7.67
C PRO A 251 -12.08 -17.21 -6.38
N GLY A 252 -12.57 -15.97 -6.25
CA GLY A 252 -13.31 -15.48 -5.08
C GLY A 252 -12.49 -14.67 -4.06
N GLU A 253 -11.16 -14.79 -4.03
CA GLU A 253 -10.31 -13.96 -3.14
C GLU A 253 -10.17 -12.51 -3.62
N PHE A 254 -10.68 -12.20 -4.81
CA PHE A 254 -10.35 -10.98 -5.55
C PHE A 254 -11.47 -9.94 -5.60
N GLY A 255 -12.41 -9.98 -4.65
CA GLY A 255 -13.44 -8.96 -4.49
C GLY A 255 -14.63 -9.09 -5.47
N GLY A 256 -14.73 -10.22 -6.16
CA GLY A 256 -15.88 -10.61 -6.94
C GLY A 256 -16.14 -12.09 -6.71
N ALA A 257 -17.38 -12.46 -6.40
CA ALA A 257 -17.74 -13.85 -6.28
C ALA A 257 -17.49 -14.56 -7.62
N ARG A 258 -17.16 -15.86 -7.57
CA ARG A 258 -16.92 -16.71 -8.74
C ARG A 258 -18.16 -16.66 -9.64
N SER A 259 -18.18 -15.74 -10.60
CA SER A 259 -18.99 -15.88 -11.79
C SER A 259 -18.04 -16.54 -12.77
N THR A 260 -18.06 -17.86 -12.83
CA THR A 260 -17.39 -18.57 -13.91
C THR A 260 -18.15 -18.31 -15.20
N TYR A 261 -17.51 -18.52 -16.35
CA TYR A 261 -18.23 -18.59 -17.63
C TYR A 261 -19.39 -19.60 -17.60
N GLN A 262 -19.25 -20.66 -16.80
CA GLN A 262 -20.32 -21.61 -16.56
C GLN A 262 -21.47 -21.02 -15.73
N ASP A 263 -21.21 -20.08 -14.81
CA ASP A 263 -22.27 -19.37 -14.07
C ASP A 263 -23.02 -18.37 -14.98
N SER A 264 -22.37 -17.81 -16.01
CA SER A 264 -23.08 -17.06 -17.06
C SER A 264 -23.94 -17.96 -17.94
N LEU A 265 -23.56 -19.23 -18.13
CA LEU A 265 -24.32 -20.19 -18.95
C LEU A 265 -25.38 -20.99 -18.15
N LYS A 266 -25.17 -21.17 -16.84
CA LYS A 266 -25.99 -21.95 -15.90
C LYS A 266 -25.90 -21.30 -14.52
N ALA A 267 -26.67 -20.24 -14.32
CA ALA A 267 -26.70 -19.53 -13.05
C ALA A 267 -27.07 -20.49 -11.90
N THR A 268 -26.16 -20.67 -10.95
CA THR A 268 -26.50 -21.28 -9.66
C THR A 268 -26.95 -20.14 -8.74
N PRO A 269 -28.23 -20.07 -8.34
CA PRO A 269 -28.71 -18.96 -7.52
C PRO A 269 -27.98 -18.96 -6.17
N GLN A 270 -27.17 -17.92 -5.92
CA GLN A 270 -26.82 -17.54 -4.55
C GLN A 270 -27.91 -16.59 -4.06
N SER A 271 -28.36 -16.76 -2.82
CA SER A 271 -29.44 -15.97 -2.23
C SER A 271 -29.18 -14.47 -2.36
N GLY A 272 -30.02 -13.76 -3.12
CA GLY A 272 -29.99 -12.30 -3.24
C GLY A 272 -29.39 -11.74 -4.53
N ASP A 273 -28.79 -12.57 -5.40
CA ASP A 273 -28.23 -12.10 -6.66
C ASP A 273 -29.21 -12.21 -7.83
N VAL A 274 -29.15 -11.23 -8.72
CA VAL A 274 -29.92 -11.17 -9.97
C VAL A 274 -28.97 -11.32 -11.14
N TYR A 275 -29.33 -12.17 -12.11
CA TYR A 275 -28.58 -12.34 -13.35
C TYR A 275 -29.32 -11.63 -14.48
N VAL A 276 -28.62 -10.75 -15.20
CA VAL A 276 -29.17 -9.98 -16.32
C VAL A 276 -28.31 -10.24 -17.54
N THR A 277 -28.92 -10.60 -18.67
CA THR A 277 -28.19 -10.87 -19.91
C THR A 277 -28.33 -9.69 -20.86
N SER A 278 -27.23 -9.26 -21.48
CA SER A 278 -27.25 -8.24 -22.54
C SER A 278 -27.91 -8.79 -23.80
N ASP A 279 -28.45 -7.92 -24.64
CA ASP A 279 -28.74 -8.30 -26.01
C ASP A 279 -27.42 -8.66 -26.73
N ALA A 280 -27.48 -9.59 -27.69
CA ALA A 280 -26.34 -9.88 -28.56
C ALA A 280 -26.03 -8.63 -29.40
N SER A 281 -24.91 -7.97 -29.12
CA SER A 281 -24.37 -6.96 -30.04
C SER A 281 -23.63 -7.67 -31.18
N SER A 282 -23.57 -7.02 -32.35
CA SER A 282 -23.06 -7.57 -33.61
C SER A 282 -21.71 -8.32 -33.45
N GLY A 283 -21.77 -9.65 -33.44
CA GLY A 283 -20.59 -10.53 -33.50
C GLY A 283 -20.06 -11.06 -32.15
N THR A 284 -20.69 -10.73 -31.03
CA THR A 284 -20.31 -11.24 -29.69
C THR A 284 -21.46 -12.00 -29.03
N GLU A 285 -21.14 -13.09 -28.33
CA GLU A 285 -22.13 -13.81 -27.51
C GLU A 285 -22.75 -12.86 -26.46
N PRO A 286 -24.04 -13.03 -26.12
CA PRO A 286 -24.67 -12.31 -25.02
C PRO A 286 -23.86 -12.41 -23.73
N LEU A 287 -23.67 -11.29 -23.04
CA LEU A 287 -22.97 -11.27 -21.75
C LEU A 287 -23.98 -11.37 -20.62
N THR A 288 -23.72 -12.24 -19.65
CA THR A 288 -24.52 -12.31 -18.43
C THR A 288 -23.81 -11.59 -17.29
N PHE A 289 -24.50 -10.61 -16.72
CA PHE A 289 -24.07 -9.84 -15.57
C PHE A 289 -24.65 -10.45 -14.31
N ARG A 290 -23.79 -10.73 -13.33
CA ARG A 290 -24.21 -11.05 -11.97
C ARG A 290 -24.30 -9.75 -11.18
N CYS A 291 -25.45 -9.50 -10.58
CA CYS A 291 -25.76 -8.24 -9.93
C CYS A 291 -26.25 -8.45 -8.50
N HIS A 292 -25.72 -7.67 -7.57
CA HIS A 292 -26.15 -7.61 -6.18
C HIS A 292 -26.74 -6.24 -5.87
N GLN A 293 -27.92 -6.20 -5.25
CA GLN A 293 -28.57 -4.93 -4.92
C GLN A 293 -27.89 -4.28 -3.71
N ILE A 294 -27.46 -3.03 -3.86
CA ILE A 294 -26.95 -2.20 -2.77
C ILE A 294 -27.76 -0.90 -2.78
N SER A 295 -28.69 -0.77 -1.83
CA SER A 295 -29.66 0.33 -1.79
C SER A 295 -30.59 0.34 -3.01
N THR A 296 -30.58 1.42 -3.80
CA THR A 296 -31.38 1.62 -5.01
C THR A 296 -30.72 1.06 -6.27
N ASP A 297 -29.41 0.85 -6.24
CA ASP A 297 -28.61 0.48 -7.40
C ASP A 297 -28.12 -0.97 -7.32
N TYR A 298 -27.72 -1.50 -8.46
CA TYR A 298 -27.14 -2.83 -8.56
C TYR A 298 -25.64 -2.71 -8.83
N TRP A 299 -24.86 -3.41 -8.01
CA TRP A 299 -23.46 -3.69 -8.29
C TRP A 299 -23.36 -4.93 -9.16
N CYS A 300 -23.02 -4.73 -10.41
CA CYS A 300 -22.94 -5.77 -11.42
C CYS A 300 -21.50 -6.07 -11.80
N GLY A 301 -21.26 -7.31 -12.24
CA GLY A 301 -19.99 -7.67 -12.86
C GLY A 301 -20.15 -8.81 -13.86
N ALA A 302 -19.18 -8.89 -14.76
CA ALA A 302 -19.02 -9.98 -15.72
C ALA A 302 -17.60 -10.54 -15.63
N PHE A 303 -17.45 -11.83 -15.92
CA PHE A 303 -16.18 -12.55 -15.91
C PHE A 303 -16.23 -13.63 -16.98
N TYR A 304 -15.35 -13.57 -17.98
CA TYR A 304 -15.40 -14.47 -19.12
C TYR A 304 -14.02 -14.71 -19.76
N PRO A 305 -13.84 -15.82 -20.52
CA PRO A 305 -12.65 -16.08 -21.31
C PRO A 305 -12.47 -14.97 -22.34
N TRP A 306 -11.29 -14.38 -22.35
CA TRP A 306 -10.98 -13.27 -23.24
C TRP A 306 -10.00 -13.70 -24.32
N ARG A 307 -8.71 -13.56 -24.07
CA ARG A 307 -7.66 -13.70 -25.08
C ARG A 307 -6.54 -14.57 -24.56
N ASP A 308 -6.02 -15.46 -25.41
CA ASP A 308 -4.78 -16.22 -25.16
C ASP A 308 -4.78 -16.97 -23.80
N GLY A 309 -5.94 -17.50 -23.42
CA GLY A 309 -6.16 -18.20 -22.14
C GLY A 309 -6.37 -17.30 -20.92
N ALA A 310 -6.23 -15.97 -21.07
CA ALA A 310 -6.57 -15.02 -20.03
C ALA A 310 -8.08 -14.79 -19.95
N HIS A 311 -8.56 -14.48 -18.75
CA HIS A 311 -9.93 -14.10 -18.48
C HIS A 311 -10.01 -12.60 -18.21
N LEU A 312 -11.11 -11.99 -18.65
CA LEU A 312 -11.45 -10.60 -18.37
C LEU A 312 -12.61 -10.58 -17.37
N GLY A 313 -12.51 -9.73 -16.37
CA GLY A 313 -13.62 -9.41 -15.50
C GLY A 313 -13.70 -7.92 -15.19
N TYR A 314 -14.90 -7.41 -14.95
CA TYR A 314 -15.08 -6.01 -14.56
C TYR A 314 -16.34 -5.83 -13.73
N THR A 315 -16.40 -4.71 -13.01
CA THR A 315 -17.55 -4.36 -12.16
C THR A 315 -18.03 -2.95 -12.44
N PHE A 316 -19.34 -2.73 -12.37
CA PHE A 316 -19.98 -1.44 -12.57
C PHE A 316 -21.24 -1.31 -11.69
N GLN A 317 -21.72 -0.07 -11.54
CA GLN A 317 -22.99 0.22 -10.89
C GLN A 317 -24.02 0.63 -11.93
N SER A 318 -25.27 0.21 -11.75
CA SER A 318 -26.37 0.58 -12.65
C SER A 318 -27.73 0.47 -11.96
N PRO A 319 -28.70 1.35 -12.31
CA PRO A 319 -30.11 1.10 -12.08
C PRO A 319 -30.53 -0.20 -12.78
N ARG A 320 -31.54 -0.87 -12.23
CA ARG A 320 -31.95 -2.23 -12.65
C ARG A 320 -32.34 -2.30 -14.13
N GLU A 321 -33.11 -1.33 -14.58
CA GLU A 321 -33.65 -1.21 -15.93
C GLU A 321 -32.59 -0.93 -16.99
N GLU A 322 -31.40 -0.47 -16.60
CA GLU A 322 -30.31 -0.12 -17.51
C GLU A 322 -29.19 -1.17 -17.58
N ILE A 323 -29.20 -2.19 -16.70
CA ILE A 323 -28.07 -3.12 -16.53
C ILE A 323 -27.62 -3.73 -17.87
N ALA A 324 -28.55 -4.24 -18.67
CA ALA A 324 -28.24 -4.92 -19.92
C ALA A 324 -27.57 -3.98 -20.95
N ALA A 325 -28.21 -2.84 -21.21
CA ALA A 325 -27.73 -1.86 -22.19
C ALA A 325 -26.42 -1.18 -21.74
N ARG A 326 -26.33 -0.79 -20.47
CA ARG A 326 -25.15 -0.15 -19.89
C ARG A 326 -23.98 -1.13 -19.78
N GLY A 327 -24.23 -2.36 -19.34
CA GLY A 327 -23.22 -3.41 -19.25
C GLY A 327 -22.58 -3.73 -20.60
N GLY A 328 -23.36 -3.73 -21.69
CA GLY A 328 -22.85 -3.89 -23.05
C GLY A 328 -21.95 -2.75 -23.51
N ARG A 329 -22.30 -1.48 -23.21
CA ARG A 329 -21.43 -0.32 -23.51
C ARG A 329 -20.13 -0.37 -22.71
N ILE A 330 -20.23 -0.67 -21.41
CA ILE A 330 -19.09 -0.80 -20.49
C ILE A 330 -18.13 -1.90 -20.96
N ASP A 331 -18.65 -3.03 -21.44
CA ASP A 331 -17.82 -4.10 -22.03
C ASP A 331 -17.02 -3.61 -23.24
N ALA A 332 -17.70 -2.94 -24.17
CA ALA A 332 -17.07 -2.43 -25.38
C ALA A 332 -15.93 -1.45 -25.05
N GLU A 333 -16.18 -0.53 -24.12
CA GLU A 333 -15.17 0.45 -23.67
C GLU A 333 -14.04 -0.21 -22.86
N THR A 334 -14.34 -1.27 -22.11
CA THR A 334 -13.32 -2.08 -21.42
C THR A 334 -12.37 -2.74 -22.41
N ARG A 335 -12.90 -3.41 -23.43
CA ARG A 335 -12.09 -4.07 -24.47
C ARG A 335 -11.30 -3.04 -25.28
N LYS A 336 -11.94 -1.91 -25.63
CA LYS A 336 -11.29 -0.80 -26.32
C LYS A 336 -10.12 -0.25 -25.51
N LEU A 337 -10.28 -0.01 -24.21
CA LEU A 337 -9.18 0.42 -23.34
C LEU A 337 -8.04 -0.62 -23.34
N LEU A 338 -8.36 -1.91 -23.13
CA LEU A 338 -7.36 -2.96 -23.07
C LEU A 338 -6.58 -3.13 -24.39
N SER A 339 -7.23 -2.91 -25.54
CA SER A 339 -6.56 -2.95 -26.84
C SER A 339 -5.46 -1.91 -27.00
N GLY A 340 -5.56 -0.76 -26.30
CA GLY A 340 -4.53 0.27 -26.29
C GLY A 340 -3.27 -0.11 -25.50
N PHE A 341 -3.33 -1.18 -24.72
CA PHE A 341 -2.20 -1.75 -23.98
C PHE A 341 -1.64 -3.00 -24.65
N GLU A 342 -2.08 -3.38 -25.84
CA GLU A 342 -1.49 -4.50 -26.57
C GLU A 342 -0.11 -4.10 -27.14
N PRO A 343 0.86 -5.04 -27.23
CA PRO A 343 2.13 -4.76 -27.89
C PRO A 343 1.90 -4.48 -29.38
N HIS A 344 2.38 -3.33 -29.85
CA HIS A 344 2.34 -2.91 -31.25
C HIS A 344 3.67 -3.18 -31.97
#